data_AF-A0A354FDJ3-F1
#
_entry.id   AF-A0A354FDJ3-F1
#
_cell.length_a   1.000
_cell.length_b   1.000
_cell.length_c   1.000
_cell.angle_alpha   90.00
_cell.angle_beta   90.00
_cell.angle_gamma   90.00
#
_symmetry.space_group_name_H-M   'P 1'
#
loop_
_entity.id
_entity.type
_entity.pdbx_description
1 polymer ?
#
loop_
_entity_poly.entity_id
_entity_poly.type
_entity_poly.pdbx_seq_one_letter_code
_entity_poly.pdbx_strand_id
1 'polypeptide(L)'
;MNKNFSRNNLYCYACNTKDAKPRDIGGTIYFLCDECFEQHQMANLKAVEYLKNKKMKRDHRSDSLLKKNHRNGPDNEQAKESPCPAYGCSIH
;
A
#
# COMPACT_ATOMS: atom_id res chain seq x y z
N MET A 1 21.20 27.27 6.27
CA MET A 1 19.83 27.79 6.45
C MET A 1 19.05 26.81 7.32
N ASN A 2 19.05 27.00 8.64
CA ASN A 2 18.27 26.18 9.56
C ASN A 2 16.82 26.65 9.51
N LYS A 3 16.02 26.03 8.63
CA LYS A 3 14.56 26.17 8.68
C LYS A 3 14.08 25.46 9.94
N ASN A 4 14.00 26.20 11.03
CA ASN A 4 13.14 25.86 12.16
C ASN A 4 11.72 25.78 11.58
N PHE A 5 11.30 24.57 11.19
CA PHE A 5 9.90 24.26 11.03
C PHE A 5 9.27 24.64 12.36
N SER A 6 8.53 25.76 12.35
CA SER A 6 7.68 26.18 13.45
C SER A 6 7.02 24.94 14.03
N ARG A 7 7.00 24.82 15.35
CA ARG A 7 6.39 23.73 16.12
C ARG A 7 4.88 23.69 15.87
N ASN A 8 4.50 23.43 14.63
CA ASN A 8 3.15 23.12 14.23
C ASN A 8 2.85 21.84 14.98
N ASN A 9 1.87 21.90 15.88
CA ASN A 9 1.39 20.75 16.63
C ASN A 9 0.96 19.69 15.60
N LEU A 10 1.86 18.78 15.25
CA LEU A 10 1.56 17.67 14.37
C LEU A 10 0.75 16.66 15.18
N TYR A 11 -0.43 16.34 14.66
CA TYR A 11 -1.36 15.43 15.30
C TYR A 11 -1.18 14.02 14.76
N CYS A 12 -1.32 13.03 15.63
CA CYS A 12 -1.26 11.63 15.25
C CYS A 12 -2.47 11.31 14.39
N TYR A 13 -2.23 10.79 13.18
CA TYR A 13 -3.30 10.37 12.26
C TYR A 13 -4.28 9.36 12.90
N ALA A 14 -3.78 8.50 13.80
CA ALA A 14 -4.59 7.41 14.36
C ALA A 14 -5.38 7.81 15.62
N CYS A 15 -4.80 8.61 16.51
CA CYS A 15 -5.39 8.92 17.81
C CYS A 15 -5.54 10.41 18.11
N ASN A 16 -5.17 11.30 17.18
CA ASN A 16 -5.23 12.75 17.32
C ASN A 16 -4.48 13.32 18.55
N THR A 17 -3.55 12.57 19.14
CA THR A 17 -2.64 13.13 20.14
C THR A 17 -1.68 14.11 19.50
N LYS A 18 -1.28 15.13 20.26
CA LYS A 18 -0.15 16.00 19.89
C LYS A 18 1.15 15.17 19.93
N ASP A 19 2.21 15.69 19.33
CA ASP A 19 3.55 15.07 19.25
C ASP A 19 3.73 13.97 18.18
N ALA A 20 2.96 14.04 17.10
CA ALA A 20 3.20 13.17 15.95
C ALA A 20 4.47 13.55 15.19
N LYS A 21 5.13 12.53 14.66
CA LYS A 21 6.34 12.65 13.84
C LYS A 21 6.08 11.98 12.49
N PRO A 22 6.72 12.43 11.39
CA PRO A 22 6.70 11.70 10.14
C PRO A 22 7.39 10.34 10.32
N ARG A 23 6.73 9.26 9.91
CA ARG A 23 7.17 7.86 10.03
C ARG A 23 6.95 7.14 8.70
N ASP A 24 7.91 6.36 8.26
CA ASP A 24 7.77 5.50 7.07
C ASP A 24 7.31 4.10 7.47
N ILE A 25 6.20 3.65 6.86
CA ILE A 25 5.71 2.28 6.97
C ILE A 25 5.45 1.76 5.55
N GLY A 26 6.31 0.83 5.10
CA GLY A 26 6.14 0.17 3.80
C GLY A 26 6.28 1.11 2.60
N GLY A 27 7.03 2.21 2.73
CA GLY A 27 7.21 3.23 1.69
C GLY A 27 6.15 4.34 1.71
N THR A 28 5.23 4.32 2.69
CA THR A 28 4.22 5.36 2.88
C THR A 28 4.52 6.15 4.15
N ILE A 29 4.55 7.48 4.03
CA ILE A 29 4.79 8.38 5.16
C ILE A 29 3.49 8.68 5.89
N TYR A 30 3.44 8.38 7.19
CA TYR A 30 2.36 8.71 8.11
C TYR A 30 2.85 9.63 9.22
N PHE A 31 1.99 10.52 9.72
CA PHE A 31 2.25 11.29 10.93
C PHE A 31 1.66 10.54 12.13
N LEU A 32 2.51 9.90 12.93
CA LEU A 32 2.10 9.05 14.06
C LEU A 32 2.83 9.44 15.34
N CYS A 33 2.15 9.30 16.48
CA CYS A 33 2.80 9.25 17.77
C CYS A 33 3.55 7.92 17.94
N ASP A 34 4.40 7.83 18.96
CA ASP A 34 5.29 6.68 19.15
C ASP A 34 4.49 5.38 19.39
N GLU A 35 3.42 5.43 20.18
CA GLU A 35 2.54 4.27 20.44
C GLU A 35 1.83 3.77 19.18
N CYS A 36 1.21 4.67 18.40
CA CYS A 36 0.52 4.27 17.18
C CYS A 36 1.49 3.80 16.10
N PHE A 37 2.72 4.32 16.06
CA PHE A 37 3.74 3.85 15.13
C PHE A 37 4.08 2.37 15.34
N GLU A 38 4.30 1.95 16.58
CA GLU A 38 4.59 0.54 16.90
C GLU A 38 3.44 -0.38 16.47
N GLN A 39 2.20 0.01 16.77
CA GLN A 39 1.02 -0.76 16.37
C GLN A 39 0.91 -0.92 14.85
N HIS A 40 1.13 0.16 14.09
CA HIS A 40 1.08 0.11 12.63
C HIS A 40 2.24 -0.69 12.04
N GLN A 41 3.44 -0.61 12.63
CA GLN A 41 4.59 -1.39 12.19
C GLN A 41 4.33 -2.90 12.38
N MET A 42 3.79 -3.30 13.53
CA MET A 42 3.40 -4.70 13.77
C MET A 42 2.29 -5.17 12.82
N ALA A 43 1.27 -4.33 12.59
CA ALA A 43 0.18 -4.66 11.67
C ALA A 43 0.71 -4.84 10.24
N ASN A 44 1.61 -3.96 9.78
CA ASN A 44 2.24 -4.06 8.47
C ASN A 44 3.07 -5.35 8.35
N LEU A 45 3.86 -5.71 9.37
CA LEU A 45 4.63 -6.95 9.38
C LEU A 45 3.71 -8.17 9.22
N LYS A 46 2.65 -8.26 10.03
CA LYS A 46 1.65 -9.34 9.94
C LYS A 46 0.97 -9.40 8.57
N ALA A 47 0.63 -8.25 8.00
CA ALA A 47 0.03 -8.17 6.67
C ALA A 47 0.99 -8.69 5.59
N VAL A 48 2.27 -8.30 5.64
CA VAL A 48 3.30 -8.77 4.71
C VAL A 48 3.50 -10.29 4.82
N GLU A 49 3.58 -10.83 6.04
CA GLU A 49 3.68 -12.27 6.28
C GLU A 49 2.48 -13.03 5.73
N TYR A 50 1.27 -12.55 5.99
CA TYR A 50 0.05 -13.13 5.44
C TYR A 50 0.05 -13.14 3.91
N LEU A 51 0.46 -12.04 3.28
CA LEU A 51 0.53 -11.94 1.81
C LEU A 51 1.59 -12.88 1.22
N LYS A 52 2.74 -13.05 1.87
CA LYS A 52 3.77 -14.03 1.48
C LYS A 52 3.22 -15.46 1.52
N ASN A 53 2.58 -15.83 2.64
CA ASN A 53 2.00 -17.17 2.82
C ASN A 53 0.83 -17.45 1.86
N LYS A 54 0.02 -16.42 1.55
CA LYS A 54 -1.07 -16.52 0.58
C LYS A 54 -0.56 -16.72 -0.85
N LYS A 55 0.60 -16.16 -1.22
CA LYS A 55 1.23 -16.41 -2.52
C LYS A 55 1.68 -17.88 -2.64
N MET A 56 2.38 -18.40 -1.63
CA MET A 56 2.81 -19.81 -1.62
C MET A 56 1.65 -20.82 -1.76
N LYS A 57 0.49 -20.54 -1.15
CA LYS A 57 -0.71 -21.39 -1.31
C LYS A 57 -1.33 -21.33 -2.71
N ARG A 58 -1.15 -20.24 -3.45
CA ARG A 58 -1.64 -20.14 -4.84
C ARG A 58 -0.74 -20.91 -5.79
N ASP A 59 0.57 -20.88 -5.58
CA ASP A 59 1.53 -21.56 -6.46
C ASP A 59 1.34 -23.09 -6.45
N HIS A 60 0.94 -23.67 -5.32
CA HIS A 60 0.59 -25.10 -5.24
C HIS A 60 -0.70 -25.50 -5.99
N ARG A 61 -1.59 -24.57 -6.33
CA ARG A 61 -2.84 -24.87 -7.05
C ARG A 61 -2.69 -24.81 -8.57
N SER A 62 -1.59 -24.23 -9.05
CA SER A 62 -1.36 -23.99 -10.48
C SER A 62 -0.84 -25.20 -11.25
N ASP A 63 -0.30 -26.21 -10.57
CA ASP A 63 0.28 -27.39 -11.23
C ASP A 63 -0.78 -28.42 -11.69
N SER A 64 -2.01 -28.35 -11.17
CA SER A 64 -3.05 -29.34 -11.51
C SER A 64 -3.95 -28.94 -12.69
N LEU A 65 -3.83 -27.73 -13.26
CA LEU A 65 -4.75 -27.22 -14.28
C LEU A 65 -4.11 -26.91 -15.65
N LEU A 66 -2.80 -27.10 -15.81
CA LEU A 66 -2.07 -26.86 -17.07
C LEU A 66 -1.97 -28.09 -17.98
N LYS A 67 -3.06 -28.87 -18.12
CA LYS A 67 -3.09 -29.94 -19.13
C LYS A 67 -4.46 -30.19 -19.73
N LYS A 68 -5.02 -29.18 -20.41
CA LYS A 68 -5.94 -29.41 -21.54
C LYS A 68 -5.63 -28.43 -22.68
N ASN A 69 -5.10 -29.00 -23.76
CA ASN A 69 -4.88 -28.41 -25.07
C ASN A 69 -6.18 -27.77 -25.60
N HIS A 70 -6.10 -26.71 -26.43
CA HIS A 70 -6.78 -26.62 -27.74
C HIS A 70 -6.49 -25.27 -28.45
N ARG A 71 -5.67 -25.36 -29.52
CA ARG A 71 -5.72 -24.70 -30.85
C ARG A 71 -5.82 -23.16 -31.01
N ASN A 72 -4.84 -22.67 -31.77
CA ASN A 72 -4.68 -21.38 -32.46
C ASN A 72 -5.97 -20.73 -33.01
N GLY A 73 -6.06 -19.39 -32.91
CA GLY A 73 -6.95 -18.52 -33.68
C GLY A 73 -6.88 -17.05 -33.24
N PRO A 74 -7.13 -16.06 -34.14
CA PRO A 74 -6.32 -14.85 -34.25
C PRO A 74 -6.81 -13.61 -33.48
N ASP A 75 -5.86 -12.70 -33.38
CA ASP A 75 -5.82 -11.28 -33.04
C ASP A 75 -7.09 -10.42 -33.16
N ASN A 76 -7.11 -9.43 -32.26
CA ASN A 76 -7.78 -8.11 -32.31
C ASN A 76 -9.14 -7.98 -31.61
N GLU A 77 -9.14 -7.48 -30.36
CA GLU A 77 -10.11 -6.45 -29.99
C GLU A 77 -9.64 -5.60 -28.79
N GLN A 78 -9.99 -4.33 -28.90
CA GLN A 78 -9.39 -3.20 -28.24
C GLN A 78 -10.17 -2.85 -26.97
N ALA A 79 -9.65 -3.23 -25.79
CA ALA A 79 -10.18 -2.77 -24.51
C ALA A 79 -9.54 -1.43 -24.13
N LYS A 80 -10.26 -0.35 -24.45
CA LYS A 80 -10.03 0.99 -23.90
C LYS A 80 -10.50 1.04 -22.44
N GLU A 81 -9.93 1.98 -21.69
CA GLU A 81 -10.37 2.53 -20.39
C GLU A 81 -9.95 1.72 -19.13
N SER A 82 -9.36 2.27 -18.07
CA SER A 82 -9.25 3.65 -17.60
C SER A 82 -7.92 3.89 -16.84
N PRO A 83 -7.28 5.07 -16.95
CA PRO A 83 -6.19 5.46 -16.06
C PRO A 83 -6.75 5.79 -14.66
N CYS A 84 -6.04 5.35 -13.62
CA CYS A 84 -6.37 5.65 -12.23
C CYS A 84 -6.60 7.15 -12.02
N PRO A 85 -7.67 7.60 -11.32
CA PRO A 85 -7.86 9.01 -11.04
C PRO A 85 -6.77 9.48 -10.07
N ALA A 86 -5.80 10.22 -10.61
CA ALA A 86 -4.97 11.11 -9.82
C ALA A 86 -5.89 12.19 -9.27
N TYR A 87 -6.27 12.09 -8.01
CA TYR A 87 -7.01 13.14 -7.32
C TYR A 87 -6.17 14.42 -7.37
N GLY A 88 -6.61 15.34 -8.23
CA GLY A 88 -6.03 16.66 -8.41
C GLY A 88 -6.21 17.47 -7.14
N CYS A 89 -5.08 17.87 -6.54
CA CYS A 89 -5.03 18.96 -5.59
C CYS A 89 -4.98 20.27 -6.39
N SER A 90 -6.07 21.02 -6.42
CA SER A 90 -6.06 22.43 -6.81
C SER A 90 -7.11 23.15 -5.98
N ILE A 91 -6.64 23.90 -4.99
CA ILE A 91 -7.42 24.89 -4.27
C ILE A 91 -6.99 26.23 -4.89
N HIS A 92 -7.93 26.93 -5.54
CA HIS A 92 -7.86 28.37 -5.77
C HIS A 92 -9.08 28.98 -5.09
#